data_AF-A0A560D4L0-F1
#
_entry.id   AF-A0A560D4L0-F1
#
_cell.length_a   1.000
_cell.length_b   1.000
_cell.length_c   1.000
_cell.angle_alpha   90.00
_cell.angle_beta   90.00
_cell.angle_gamma   90.00
#
_symmetry.space_group_name_H-M   'P 1'
#
loop_
_entity.id
_entity.type
_entity.pdbx_description
1 polymer ?
#
loop_
_entity_poly.entity_id
_entity_poly.type
_entity_poly.pdbx_seq_one_letter_code
_entity_poly.pdbx_strand_id
1 'polypeptide(L)'
;MRRPLVGMISAITPFNIVSHKLAPAIATNNRVVLNPSERAPLTALALGRILFDQGLPEEMLSTLTGTPELLEAAMFTTRTRSW
;
A
#
# COMPACT_ATOMS: atom_id res chain seq x y z
N MET A 1 -3.26 27.23 7.48
CA MET A 1 -3.61 26.47 6.26
C MET A 1 -3.17 25.01 6.47
N ARG A 2 -4.08 24.02 6.40
CA ARG A 2 -3.69 22.60 6.42
C ARG A 2 -3.16 22.23 5.03
N ARG A 3 -1.91 21.77 4.96
CA ARG A 3 -1.22 21.46 3.70
C ARG A 3 -1.85 20.24 3.02
N PRO A 4 -2.02 20.21 1.69
CA PRO A 4 -2.41 18.99 0.98
C PRO A 4 -1.36 17.88 1.17
N LEU A 5 -1.82 16.63 1.24
CA LEU A 5 -0.97 15.44 1.33
C LEU A 5 -0.19 15.29 0.02
N VAL A 6 1.13 15.48 0.08
CA VAL A 6 2.09 15.16 -1.00
C VAL A 6 2.48 13.67 -0.94
N GLY A 7 1.85 12.90 -0.05
CA GLY A 7 2.35 11.63 0.46
C GLY A 7 1.77 10.40 -0.23
N MET A 8 2.57 9.34 -0.22
CA MET A 8 2.16 7.98 -0.52
C MET A 8 1.66 7.32 0.77
N ILE A 9 0.67 6.43 0.66
CA ILE A 9 0.13 5.66 1.78
C ILE A 9 0.96 4.38 1.93
N SER A 10 1.52 4.17 3.12
CA SER A 10 2.01 2.85 3.53
C SER A 10 0.82 2.04 4.09
N ALA A 11 0.44 0.96 3.41
CA ALA A 11 -0.73 0.16 3.74
C ALA A 11 -0.32 -1.24 4.20
N ILE A 12 -0.34 -1.46 5.51
CA ILE A 12 -0.22 -2.81 6.10
C ILE A 12 -1.63 -3.40 6.26
N THR A 13 -1.84 -4.62 5.77
CA THR A 13 -3.18 -5.23 5.70
C THR A 13 -3.18 -6.68 6.22
N PRO A 14 -4.13 -7.06 7.08
CA PRO A 14 -4.41 -8.46 7.36
C PRO A 14 -5.07 -9.14 6.15
N PHE A 15 -5.06 -10.48 6.14
CA PHE A 15 -5.26 -11.34 4.96
C PHE A 15 -6.57 -11.15 4.18
N ASN A 16 -7.61 -10.54 4.75
CA ASN A 16 -8.95 -10.46 4.17
C ASN A 16 -9.44 -9.05 3.84
N ILE A 17 -8.65 -7.99 4.12
CA ILE A 17 -9.12 -6.59 3.97
C ILE A 17 -8.24 -5.71 3.09
N VAL A 18 -7.47 -6.31 2.17
CA VAL A 18 -6.63 -5.57 1.21
C VAL A 18 -7.47 -4.56 0.41
N SER A 19 -8.59 -5.01 -0.17
CA SER A 19 -9.46 -4.16 -0.98
C SER A 19 -10.04 -2.97 -0.20
N HIS A 20 -10.31 -3.13 1.10
CA HIS A 20 -10.83 -2.05 1.93
C HIS A 20 -9.82 -0.91 2.14
N LYS A 21 -8.53 -1.14 1.92
CA LYS A 21 -7.51 -0.08 1.92
C LYS A 21 -7.24 0.46 0.52
N LEU A 22 -7.18 -0.42 -0.47
CA LEU A 22 -6.90 -0.01 -1.85
C LEU A 22 -8.05 0.79 -2.48
N ALA A 23 -9.30 0.35 -2.30
CA ALA A 23 -10.46 1.01 -2.90
C ALA A 23 -10.57 2.50 -2.51
N PRO A 24 -10.55 2.90 -1.21
CA PRO A 24 -10.60 4.31 -0.86
C PRO A 24 -9.32 5.07 -1.29
N ALA A 25 -8.15 4.44 -1.28
CA ALA A 25 -6.91 5.09 -1.73
C ALA A 25 -6.95 5.40 -3.24
N ILE A 26 -7.40 4.46 -4.06
CA ILE A 26 -7.60 4.65 -5.49
C ILE A 26 -8.68 5.71 -5.75
N ALA A 27 -9.83 5.62 -5.06
CA ALA A 27 -10.93 6.58 -5.22
C ALA A 27 -10.54 8.02 -4.86
N THR A 28 -9.54 8.18 -3.98
CA THR A 28 -9.00 9.49 -3.57
C THR A 28 -7.69 9.86 -4.26
N ASN A 29 -7.27 9.09 -5.27
CA ASN A 29 -6.05 9.30 -6.04
C ASN A 29 -4.77 9.36 -5.18
N ASN A 30 -4.71 8.56 -4.10
CA ASN A 30 -3.55 8.40 -3.23
C ASN A 30 -2.73 7.17 -3.57
N ARG A 31 -1.45 7.35 -3.94
CA ARG A 31 -0.53 6.26 -4.28
C ARG A 31 -0.29 5.36 -3.06
N VAL A 32 -0.19 4.05 -3.26
CA VAL A 32 -0.07 3.07 -2.17
C VAL A 32 1.17 2.21 -2.33
N VAL A 33 1.93 2.06 -1.24
CA VAL A 33 2.83 0.91 -1.04
C VAL A 33 2.11 -0.07 -0.11
N LEU A 34 1.78 -1.23 -0.65
CA LEU A 34 1.03 -2.28 0.03
C LEU A 34 1.99 -3.32 0.59
N ASN A 35 1.86 -3.60 1.89
CA ASN A 35 2.41 -4.78 2.55
C ASN A 35 1.25 -5.67 3.00
N PRO A 36 0.93 -6.71 2.21
CA PRO A 36 -0.12 -7.65 2.54
C PRO A 36 0.37 -8.71 3.53
N SER A 37 -0.56 -9.28 4.29
CA SER A 37 -0.25 -10.43 5.16
C SER A 37 0.46 -11.55 4.40
N GLU A 38 1.53 -12.06 4.99
CA GLU A 38 2.27 -13.25 4.56
C GLU A 38 1.40 -14.52 4.45
N ARG A 39 0.21 -14.52 5.04
CA ARG A 39 -0.76 -15.62 4.93
C ARG A 39 -1.53 -15.63 3.61
N ALA A 40 -1.62 -14.49 2.93
CA ALA A 40 -2.34 -14.36 1.66
C ALA A 40 -1.66 -13.40 0.66
N PRO A 41 -0.34 -13.52 0.39
CA PRO A 41 0.36 -12.60 -0.50
C PRO A 41 -0.08 -12.76 -1.95
N LEU A 42 -0.36 -13.99 -2.39
CA LEU A 42 -0.78 -14.28 -3.76
C LEU A 42 -2.11 -13.62 -4.12
N THR A 43 -3.06 -13.57 -3.18
CA THR A 43 -4.35 -12.90 -3.38
C THR A 43 -4.16 -11.40 -3.58
N ALA A 44 -3.26 -10.77 -2.81
CA ALA A 44 -2.96 -9.35 -2.96
C ALA A 44 -2.26 -9.05 -4.29
N LEU A 45 -1.31 -9.88 -4.71
CA LEU A 45 -0.62 -9.76 -6.00
C LEU A 45 -1.59 -9.96 -7.18
N ALA A 46 -2.47 -10.95 -7.09
CA ALA A 46 -3.50 -11.19 -8.11
C ALA A 46 -4.46 -9.99 -8.23
N LEU A 47 -4.90 -9.42 -7.11
CA LEU A 47 -5.70 -8.20 -7.11
C LEU A 47 -4.94 -7.03 -7.77
N GLY A 48 -3.68 -6.82 -7.41
CA GLY A 48 -2.84 -5.79 -8.02
C GLY A 48 -2.75 -5.96 -9.54
N ARG A 49 -2.53 -7.20 -10.01
CA ARG A 49 -2.50 -7.51 -11.44
C ARG A 49 -3.81 -7.17 -12.14
N ILE A 50 -4.95 -7.58 -11.57
CA ILE A 50 -6.28 -7.27 -12.10
C ILE A 50 -6.47 -5.75 -12.20
N LEU A 51 -6.06 -4.99 -11.18
CA LEU A 51 -6.18 -3.53 -11.18
C LEU A 51 -5.36 -2.90 -12.31
N PHE A 52 -4.12 -3.35 -12.53
CA PHE A 52 -3.29 -2.88 -13.65
C PHE A 52 -3.89 -3.27 -15.01
N ASP A 53 -4.42 -4.49 -15.15
CA ASP A 53 -5.10 -4.92 -16.37
C ASP A 53 -6.39 -4.10 -16.64
N GLN A 54 -6.98 -3.49 -15.62
CA GLN A 54 -8.10 -2.53 -15.76
C GLN A 54 -7.66 -1.07 -15.96
N GLY A 55 -6.36 -0.81 -16.13
CA GLY A 55 -5.83 0.52 -16.45
C GLY A 55 -5.46 1.37 -15.25
N LEU A 56 -5.25 0.77 -14.06
CA LEU A 56 -4.65 1.49 -12.94
C LEU A 56 -3.23 1.96 -13.35
N PRO A 57 -2.87 3.24 -13.17
CA PRO A 57 -1.50 3.70 -13.46
C PRO A 57 -0.46 2.96 -12.60
N GLU A 58 0.70 2.64 -13.16
CA GLU A 58 1.75 1.86 -12.47
C GLU A 58 2.26 2.57 -11.21
N GLU A 59 2.28 3.90 -11.20
CA GLU A 59 2.70 4.71 -10.07
C GLU A 59 1.73 4.66 -8.88
N MET A 60 0.55 4.08 -9.09
CA MET A 60 -0.56 4.09 -8.14
C MET A 60 -0.44 3.03 -7.05
N LEU A 61 0.22 1.91 -7.37
CA LEU A 61 0.33 0.77 -6.48
C LEU A 61 1.70 0.11 -6.61
N SER A 62 2.40 -0.03 -5.49
CA SER A 62 3.54 -0.93 -5.36
C SER A 62 3.24 -1.94 -4.26
N THR A 63 3.49 -3.23 -4.51
CA THR A 63 3.23 -4.29 -3.51
C THR A 63 4.55 -4.91 -3.09
N LEU A 64 4.84 -4.88 -1.79
CA LEU A 64 6.03 -5.46 -1.19
C LEU A 64 5.65 -6.74 -0.44
N THR A 65 6.36 -7.82 -0.73
CA THR A 65 6.22 -9.11 -0.02
C THR A 65 7.59 -9.53 0.51
N GLY A 66 7.66 -9.98 1.75
CA GLY A 66 8.91 -10.29 2.43
C GLY A 66 8.67 -10.58 3.90
N THR A 67 9.72 -10.79 4.68
CA THR A 67 9.59 -10.99 6.13
C THR A 67 9.22 -9.68 6.84
N PRO A 68 8.56 -9.74 8.00
CA PRO A 68 8.20 -8.54 8.76
C PRO A 68 9.38 -7.60 9.02
N GLU A 69 10.55 -8.12 9.35
CA GLU A 69 11.75 -7.34 9.68
C GLU A 69 12.24 -6.53 8.47
N LEU A 70 12.26 -7.16 7.30
CA LEU A 70 12.67 -6.50 6.05
C LEU A 70 11.67 -5.40 5.66
N LEU A 71 10.38 -5.70 5.75
CA LEU A 71 9.33 -4.77 5.36
C LEU A 71 9.18 -3.61 6.35
N GLU A 72 9.44 -3.84 7.63
CA GLU A 72 9.48 -2.77 8.62
C GLU A 72 10.58 -1.76 8.28
N ALA A 73 11.81 -2.22 8.04
CA ALA A 73 12.92 -1.37 7.66
C ALA A 73 12.69 -0.63 6.33
N ALA A 74 11.99 -1.26 5.37
CA ALA A 74 11.72 -0.67 4.07
C ALA A 74 10.58 0.37 4.08
N MET A 75 9.56 0.19 4.92
CA MET A 75 8.35 1.00 4.90
C MET A 75 8.30 2.09 5.97
N PHE A 76 9.05 1.93 7.06
CA PHE A 76 9.10 2.90 8.15
C PHE A 76 10.44 3.62 8.18
N THR A 77 10.40 4.95 8.22
CA THR A 77 11.56 5.75 8.62
C THR A 77 11.33 6.20 10.06
N THR A 78 12.29 5.96 10.96
CA THR A 78 12.26 6.40 12.37
C THR A 78 12.45 7.92 12.53
N ARG A 79 11.83 8.73 11.66
CA ARG A 79 11.70 10.17 11.84
C ARG A 79 10.29 10.46 12.32
N THR A 80 10.07 10.30 13.62
CA THR A 80 9.00 11.03 14.32
C THR A 80 9.32 12.51 14.16
N ARG A 81 8.69 13.18 13.20
CA ARG A 81 8.63 14.64 13.24
C ARG A 81 7.82 14.97 14.49
N SER A 82 8.49 15.53 15.51
CA SER A 82 7.81 16.26 16.57
C SER A 82 6.92 17.30 15.89
N TRP A 83 5.62 17.18 16.12
CA TRP A 83 4.60 18.09 15.58
C TRP A 83 4.86 19.54 15.98
#